data_AF-A0A9J5XRZ0-F1
#
_entry.id   AF-A0A9J5XRZ0-F1
#
_cell.length_a   1.000
_cell.length_b   1.000
_cell.length_c   1.000
_cell.angle_alpha   90.00
_cell.angle_beta   90.00
_cell.angle_gamma   90.00
#
_symmetry.space_group_name_H-M   'P 1'
#
loop_
_entity.id
_entity.type
_entity.pdbx_description
1 polymer ?
#
loop_
_entity_poly.entity_id
_entity_poly.type
_entity_poly.pdbx_seq_one_letter_code
_entity_poly.pdbx_strand_id
1 'polypeptide(L)'
;MNMHNAQCLKKRVICRGWEYRQIPSKVRVSRPTHPKKARHLGYKSKQGYMVYRVHVKRGGRKRSSTLTESMRIQHINTKVILVDAAHAAVRNDPRINWICNPVHKHRKLCGVTSAGKKSRGLPGKKTLSPQGKNLNMETWKRSRLCL
;
A
#
# COMPACT_ATOMS: atom_id res chain seq x y z
N MET A 1 -12.02 -22.55 12.72
CA MET A 1 -11.71 -21.27 13.40
C MET A 1 -12.88 -20.99 14.34
N ASN A 2 -12.73 -21.22 15.64
CA ASN A 2 -13.85 -21.32 16.59
C ASN A 2 -14.61 -19.99 16.72
N MET A 3 -15.94 -20.01 16.88
CA MET A 3 -16.80 -18.81 16.90
C MET A 3 -16.40 -17.78 17.96
N HIS A 4 -15.85 -18.24 19.09
CA HIS A 4 -15.30 -17.42 20.17
C HIS A 4 -14.16 -16.49 19.69
N ASN A 5 -13.29 -17.00 18.80
CA ASN A 5 -12.19 -16.22 18.24
C ASN A 5 -12.69 -15.14 17.26
N ALA A 6 -13.79 -15.38 16.55
CA ALA A 6 -14.39 -14.42 15.63
C ALA A 6 -15.01 -13.22 16.37
N GLN A 7 -15.71 -13.47 17.48
CA GLN A 7 -16.28 -12.42 18.33
C GLN A 7 -15.19 -11.54 18.97
N CYS A 8 -14.12 -12.16 19.49
CA CYS A 8 -12.97 -11.44 20.04
C CYS A 8 -12.25 -10.56 18.99
N LEU A 9 -12.11 -11.05 17.75
CA LEU A 9 -11.52 -10.28 16.65
C LEU A 9 -12.39 -9.07 16.26
N LYS A 10 -13.71 -9.24 16.20
CA LYS A 10 -14.66 -8.13 15.92
C LYS A 10 -14.54 -7.03 16.98
N LYS A 11 -14.58 -7.40 18.27
CA LYS A 11 -14.40 -6.45 19.39
C LYS A 11 -13.08 -5.68 19.27
N ARG A 12 -11.98 -6.39 18.97
CA ARG A 12 -10.65 -5.79 18.79
C ARG A 12 -10.59 -4.80 17.62
N VAL A 13 -11.22 -5.11 16.48
CA VAL A 13 -11.24 -4.22 15.31
C VAL A 13 -12.05 -2.96 15.60
N ILE A 14 -13.15 -3.07 16.34
CA ILE A 14 -14.00 -1.93 16.72
C ILE A 14 -13.24 -0.99 17.65
N CYS A 15 -12.69 -1.49 18.77
CA CYS A 15 -11.93 -0.67 19.71
C CYS A 15 -10.74 0.02 19.02
N ARG A 16 -10.00 -0.71 18.17
CA ARG A 16 -8.89 -0.13 17.40
C ARG A 16 -9.37 0.87 16.36
N GLY A 17 -10.53 0.65 15.75
CA GLY A 17 -11.14 1.57 14.81
C GLY A 17 -11.51 2.91 15.45
N TRP A 18 -11.88 2.93 16.74
CA TRP A 18 -12.11 4.15 17.51
C TRP A 18 -10.78 4.86 17.85
N GLU A 19 -9.79 4.12 18.36
CA GLU A 19 -8.47 4.68 18.69
C GLU A 19 -7.82 5.37 17.48
N TYR A 20 -7.87 4.72 16.30
CA TYR A 20 -7.30 5.29 15.09
C TYR A 20 -8.04 6.54 14.59
N ARG A 21 -9.25 6.86 15.06
CA ARG A 21 -9.92 8.12 14.68
C ARG A 21 -9.37 9.32 15.44
N GLN A 22 -8.85 9.10 16.65
CA GLN A 22 -8.30 10.15 17.51
C GLN A 22 -6.86 10.52 17.12
N ILE A 23 -6.16 9.58 16.50
CA ILE A 23 -4.76 9.71 16.11
C ILE A 23 -4.64 10.55 14.81
N PRO A 24 -3.58 11.36 14.64
CA PRO A 24 -3.39 12.16 13.43
C PRO A 24 -3.20 11.29 12.18
N SER A 25 -3.35 11.92 11.00
CA SER A 25 -3.43 11.22 9.71
C SER A 25 -2.19 10.37 9.35
N LYS A 26 -1.01 10.71 9.86
CA LYS A 26 0.24 9.97 9.65
C LYS A 26 0.96 9.82 10.98
N VAL A 27 1.19 8.59 11.43
CA VAL A 27 1.87 8.32 12.70
C VAL A 27 2.90 7.21 12.54
N ARG A 28 4.09 7.43 13.10
CA ARG A 28 5.14 6.43 13.23
C ARG A 28 4.77 5.45 14.35
N VAL A 29 4.94 4.16 14.09
CA VAL A 29 4.68 3.10 15.07
C VAL A 29 5.95 2.29 15.24
N SER A 30 6.25 1.92 16.48
CA SER A 30 7.40 1.07 16.82
C SER A 30 7.26 -0.34 16.23
N ARG A 31 6.09 -0.96 16.36
CA ARG A 31 5.83 -2.33 15.89
C ARG A 31 4.54 -2.46 15.09
N PRO A 32 4.51 -3.30 14.04
CA PRO A 32 3.29 -3.53 13.28
C PRO A 32 2.28 -4.33 14.11
N THR A 33 1.04 -3.84 14.18
CA THR A 33 -0.05 -4.52 14.92
C THR A 33 -0.45 -5.88 14.33
N HIS A 34 0.00 -6.18 13.12
CA HIS A 34 -0.19 -7.51 12.56
C HIS A 34 1.14 -7.99 11.97
N PRO A 35 1.99 -8.65 12.79
CA PRO A 35 3.34 -9.04 12.40
C PRO A 35 3.37 -10.08 11.27
N LYS A 36 2.43 -11.05 11.25
CA LYS A 36 2.39 -12.11 10.22
C LYS A 36 2.26 -11.55 8.80
N LYS A 37 1.22 -10.75 8.55
CA LYS A 37 1.04 -9.96 7.31
C LYS A 37 2.21 -9.02 7.01
N ALA A 38 2.79 -8.36 8.01
CA ALA A 38 3.94 -7.48 7.77
C ALA A 38 5.14 -8.27 7.24
N ARG A 39 5.45 -9.44 7.83
CA ARG A 39 6.52 -10.33 7.35
C ARG A 39 6.27 -10.82 5.93
N HIS A 40 5.03 -11.16 5.60
CA HIS A 40 4.65 -11.52 4.22
C HIS A 40 4.90 -10.39 3.21
N LEU A 41 4.86 -9.12 3.65
CA LEU A 41 5.19 -7.95 2.82
C LEU A 41 6.68 -7.59 2.83
N GLY A 42 7.54 -8.38 3.49
CA GLY A 42 8.99 -8.14 3.57
C GLY A 42 9.46 -7.32 4.77
N TYR A 43 8.61 -7.12 5.79
CA TYR A 43 9.04 -6.51 7.06
C TYR A 43 9.95 -7.47 7.84
N LYS A 44 11.09 -6.95 8.32
CA LYS A 44 11.94 -7.59 9.31
C LYS A 44 12.05 -6.68 10.54
N SER A 45 12.15 -7.28 11.73
CA SER A 45 12.38 -6.54 12.98
C SER A 45 13.88 -6.22 13.13
N LYS A 46 14.39 -5.33 12.28
CA LYS A 46 15.78 -4.86 12.30
C LYS A 46 15.84 -3.33 12.20
N GLN A 47 16.98 -2.76 12.56
CA GLN A 47 17.21 -1.32 12.40
C GLN A 47 17.13 -0.90 10.92
N GLY A 48 16.69 0.34 10.65
CA GLY A 48 16.43 0.85 9.31
C GLY A 48 15.03 0.53 8.75
N TYR A 49 14.19 -0.22 9.46
CA TYR A 49 12.77 -0.37 9.14
C TYR A 49 11.92 0.61 9.95
N MET A 50 11.01 1.31 9.28
CA MET A 50 10.04 2.19 9.91
C MET A 50 8.63 1.81 9.49
N VAL A 51 7.72 1.70 10.46
CA VAL A 51 6.31 1.39 10.17
C VAL A 51 5.47 2.64 10.41
N TYR A 52 4.70 3.02 9.40
CA TYR A 52 3.78 4.13 9.47
C TYR A 52 2.34 3.66 9.36
N ARG A 53 1.47 4.33 10.10
CA ARG A 53 0.03 4.30 9.95
C ARG A 53 -0.38 5.53 9.18
N VAL A 54 -1.16 5.32 8.12
CA VAL A 54 -1.65 6.39 7.26
C VAL A 54 -3.16 6.25 7.11
N HIS A 55 -3.86 7.34 7.41
CA HIS A 55 -5.30 7.47 7.23
C HIS A 55 -5.58 7.97 5.82
N VAL A 56 -6.40 7.24 5.08
CA VAL A 56 -6.86 7.63 3.74
C VAL A 56 -8.38 7.79 3.80
N LYS A 57 -8.90 8.93 3.32
CA LYS A 57 -10.35 9.16 3.27
C LYS A 57 -11.01 8.11 2.37
N ARG A 58 -12.12 7.55 2.83
CA ARG A 58 -13.00 6.69 2.03
C ARG A 58 -13.84 7.54 1.08
N GLY A 59 -14.25 6.93 -0.03
CA GLY A 59 -15.06 7.56 -1.06
C GLY A 59 -14.29 7.77 -2.37
N GLY A 60 -15.01 8.11 -3.42
CA GLY A 60 -14.44 8.49 -4.71
C GLY A 60 -13.83 9.89 -4.68
N ARG A 61 -12.94 10.18 -5.63
CA ARG A 61 -12.47 11.55 -5.86
C ARG A 61 -13.61 12.33 -6.54
N LYS A 62 -14.15 13.37 -5.87
CA LYS A 62 -15.14 14.27 -6.49
C LYS A 62 -14.47 15.00 -7.67
N ARG A 63 -15.14 15.01 -8.84
CA ARG A 63 -14.78 15.88 -9.96
C ARG A 63 -15.24 17.30 -9.59
N SER A 64 -14.42 18.32 -9.87
CA SER A 64 -14.70 19.71 -9.50
C SER A 64 -15.87 20.27 -10.31
N SER A 65 -17.11 19.92 -9.97
CA SER A 65 -18.28 20.48 -10.66
C SER A 65 -19.59 20.48 -9.87
N THR A 66 -19.63 20.08 -8.58
CA THR A 66 -20.88 20.19 -7.81
C THR A 66 -20.62 20.33 -6.31
N LEU A 67 -21.14 21.41 -5.72
CA LEU A 67 -21.25 21.61 -4.28
C LEU A 67 -22.46 20.82 -3.78
N THR A 68 -22.23 19.62 -3.24
CA THR A 68 -23.24 18.94 -2.42
C THR A 68 -22.61 18.26 -1.21
N GLU A 69 -23.26 18.54 -0.07
CA GLU A 69 -23.30 17.93 1.26
C GLU A 69 -22.03 17.39 1.93
N SER A 70 -21.96 17.67 3.22
CA SER A 70 -21.01 17.13 4.19
C SER A 70 -21.16 15.61 4.34
N MET A 71 -20.31 14.85 3.62
CA MET A 71 -20.17 13.42 3.84
C MET A 71 -19.47 13.15 5.18
N ARG A 72 -20.04 12.27 6.03
CA ARG A 72 -19.32 11.67 7.17
C ARG A 72 -18.04 11.01 6.65
N ILE A 73 -16.89 11.64 6.92
CA ILE A 73 -15.60 11.16 6.45
C ILE A 73 -15.23 9.89 7.21
N GLN A 74 -15.35 8.74 6.55
CA GLN A 74 -14.78 7.50 7.07
C GLN A 74 -13.33 7.38 6.59
N HIS A 75 -12.42 6.97 7.47
CA HIS A 75 -11.00 6.77 7.14
C HIS A 75 -10.67 5.27 7.01
N ILE A 76 -9.88 4.88 5.99
CA ILE A 76 -9.21 3.59 5.91
C ILE A 76 -7.83 3.74 6.55
N ASN A 77 -7.53 2.86 7.49
CA ASN A 77 -6.21 2.80 8.10
C ASN A 77 -5.33 1.85 7.28
N THR A 78 -4.43 2.43 6.51
CA THR A 78 -3.41 1.71 5.76
C THR A 78 -2.10 1.68 6.53
N LYS A 79 -1.38 0.56 6.40
CA LYS A 79 -0.05 0.37 6.99
C LYS A 79 0.97 0.49 5.88
N VAL A 80 1.91 1.40 6.04
CA VAL A 80 3.03 1.59 5.11
C VAL A 80 4.30 1.18 5.82
N ILE A 81 5.04 0.25 5.22
CA ILE A 81 6.39 -0.12 5.66
C ILE A 81 7.35 0.74 4.85
N LEU A 82 8.14 1.55 5.52
CA LEU A 82 9.24 2.30 4.95
C LEU A 82 10.56 1.65 5.36
N VAL A 83 11.53 1.72 4.47
CA VAL A 83 12.89 1.26 4.71
C VAL A 83 13.79 2.46 4.49
N ASP A 84 14.65 2.73 5.46
CA ASP A 84 15.68 3.76 5.37
C ASP A 84 16.85 3.20 4.57
N ALA A 85 17.08 3.77 3.38
CA ALA A 85 18.15 3.37 2.50
C ALA A 85 19.55 3.83 2.98
N ALA A 86 19.61 4.85 3.83
CA ALA A 86 20.88 5.36 4.36
C ALA A 86 21.47 4.42 5.42
N HIS A 87 20.62 3.66 6.12
CA HIS A 87 21.00 2.85 7.27
C HIS A 87 21.89 1.65 6.90
N ALA A 88 22.99 1.46 7.64
CA ALA A 88 23.98 0.40 7.37
C ALA A 88 23.35 -1.01 7.40
N ALA A 89 22.45 -1.30 8.35
CA ALA A 89 21.80 -2.62 8.45
C ALA A 89 20.86 -2.94 7.27
N VAL A 90 20.50 -1.95 6.45
CA VAL A 90 19.74 -2.15 5.21
C VAL A 90 20.70 -2.38 4.05
N ARG A 91 21.75 -1.57 3.94
CA ARG A 91 22.78 -1.69 2.88
C ARG A 91 23.55 -3.01 2.93
N ASN A 92 23.83 -3.51 4.13
CA ASN A 92 24.61 -4.73 4.32
C ASN A 92 23.77 -6.02 4.18
N ASP A 93 22.44 -5.95 4.12
CA ASP A 93 21.59 -7.15 4.00
C ASP A 93 21.38 -7.52 2.52
N PRO A 94 21.92 -8.67 2.05
CA PRO A 94 21.85 -9.06 0.63
C PRO A 94 20.42 -9.29 0.12
N ARG A 95 19.44 -9.49 1.02
CA ARG A 95 18.04 -9.71 0.60
C ARG A 95 17.28 -8.41 0.28
N ILE A 96 17.74 -7.27 0.80
CA ILE A 96 16.99 -6.00 0.81
C ILE A 96 17.80 -4.84 0.23
N ASN A 97 19.12 -4.92 0.22
CA ASN A 97 20.03 -3.87 -0.25
C ASN A 97 19.73 -3.38 -1.68
N TRP A 98 19.09 -4.19 -2.53
CA TRP A 98 18.58 -3.77 -3.83
C TRP A 98 17.71 -2.51 -3.76
N ILE A 99 16.96 -2.28 -2.66
CA ILE A 99 16.14 -1.08 -2.47
C ILE A 99 16.99 0.20 -2.44
N CYS A 100 18.26 0.11 -2.06
CA CYS A 100 19.16 1.25 -1.95
C CYS A 100 19.64 1.79 -3.31
N ASN A 101 19.47 1.03 -4.40
CA ASN A 101 19.85 1.48 -5.73
C ASN A 101 18.99 2.68 -6.18
N PRO A 102 19.57 3.68 -6.88
CA PRO A 102 18.85 4.89 -7.26
C PRO A 102 17.65 4.64 -8.17
N VAL A 103 17.65 3.54 -8.94
CA VAL A 103 16.52 3.09 -9.78
C VAL A 103 15.24 2.83 -8.96
N HIS A 104 15.40 2.51 -7.68
CA HIS A 104 14.29 2.19 -6.78
C HIS A 104 13.83 3.39 -5.93
N LYS A 105 14.23 4.62 -6.30
CA LYS A 105 13.64 5.84 -5.78
C LYS A 105 12.16 5.95 -6.18
N HIS A 106 11.36 6.61 -5.34
CA HIS A 106 9.96 6.96 -5.64
C HIS A 106 9.03 5.84 -6.16
N ARG A 107 9.32 4.56 -5.89
CA ARG A 107 8.52 3.39 -6.32
C ARG A 107 7.02 3.49 -6.04
N LYS A 108 6.67 4.16 -4.94
CA LYS A 108 5.29 4.47 -4.54
C LYS A 108 4.58 5.35 -5.58
N LEU A 109 5.27 6.35 -6.12
CA LEU A 109 4.78 7.27 -7.15
C LEU A 109 4.79 6.58 -8.52
N CYS A 110 5.80 5.77 -8.81
CA CYS A 110 5.90 5.02 -10.07
C CYS A 110 4.96 3.80 -10.17
N GLY A 111 4.12 3.55 -9.15
CA GLY A 111 3.12 2.47 -9.20
C GLY A 111 3.70 1.05 -9.21
N VAL A 112 4.96 0.84 -8.77
CA VAL A 112 5.61 -0.49 -8.78
C VAL A 112 5.47 -1.25 -7.45
N THR A 113 4.73 -0.69 -6.48
CA THR A 113 4.31 -1.39 -5.26
C THR A 113 3.24 -2.43 -5.58
N SER A 114 2.97 -3.38 -4.68
CA SER A 114 1.91 -4.38 -4.86
C SER A 114 0.54 -3.73 -5.11
N ALA A 115 0.22 -2.67 -4.37
CA ALA A 115 -1.00 -1.88 -4.57
C ALA A 115 -1.01 -1.17 -5.95
N GLY A 116 0.10 -0.55 -6.35
CA GLY A 116 0.21 0.12 -7.65
C GLY A 116 0.18 -0.83 -8.85
N LYS A 117 0.76 -2.02 -8.72
CA LYS A 117 0.65 -3.07 -9.75
C LYS A 117 -0.79 -3.57 -9.89
N LYS A 118 -1.50 -3.72 -8.76
CA LYS A 118 -2.91 -4.11 -8.76
C LYS A 118 -3.78 -3.06 -9.45
N SER A 119 -3.59 -1.76 -9.17
CA SER A 119 -4.37 -0.70 -9.82
C SER A 119 -4.09 -0.57 -11.31
N ARG A 120 -2.88 -0.95 -11.77
CA ARG A 120 -2.50 -0.98 -13.19
C ARG A 120 -2.97 -2.23 -13.95
N GLY A 121 -3.68 -3.16 -13.30
CA GLY A 121 -4.10 -4.40 -13.97
C GLY A 121 -2.96 -5.38 -14.24
N LEU A 122 -1.87 -5.33 -13.46
CA LEU A 122 -0.74 -6.26 -13.56
C LEU A 122 -0.74 -7.46 -12.57
N PRO A 123 -1.87 -7.97 -12.01
CA PRO A 123 -1.81 -9.04 -11.03
C PRO A 123 -1.58 -10.42 -11.71
N GLY A 124 -0.31 -10.80 -11.86
CA GLY A 124 0.12 -12.15 -12.26
C GLY A 124 -0.16 -12.51 -13.72
N LYS A 125 0.53 -13.53 -14.24
CA LYS A 125 0.23 -14.16 -15.54
C LYS A 125 -1.15 -14.85 -15.44
N LYS A 126 -2.21 -14.06 -15.53
CA LYS A 126 -3.51 -14.56 -15.98
C LYS A 126 -3.61 -14.13 -17.43
N THR A 127 -4.04 -15.02 -18.31
CA THR A 127 -4.32 -14.71 -19.71
C THR A 127 -5.43 -13.67 -19.74
N LEU A 128 -5.07 -12.39 -19.66
CA LEU A 128 -6.01 -11.30 -19.82
C LEU A 128 -6.56 -11.39 -21.25
N SER A 129 -7.86 -11.17 -21.40
CA SER A 129 -8.49 -11.01 -22.71
C SER A 129 -7.69 -9.99 -23.54
N PRO A 130 -7.62 -10.13 -24.87
CA PRO A 130 -6.83 -9.24 -25.74
C PRO A 130 -7.06 -7.74 -25.48
N GLN A 131 -8.28 -7.38 -25.06
CA GLN A 131 -8.69 -6.02 -24.71
C GLN A 131 -7.93 -5.43 -23.50
N GLY A 132 -7.50 -6.24 -22.53
CA GLY A 132 -6.75 -5.79 -21.35
C GLY A 132 -5.27 -5.48 -21.63
N LYS A 133 -4.73 -5.95 -22.75
CA LYS A 133 -3.32 -5.71 -23.16
C LYS A 133 -3.11 -4.28 -23.69
N ASN A 134 -4.19 -3.61 -24.11
CA ASN A 134 -4.19 -2.33 -24.83
C ASN A 134 -4.27 -1.10 -23.90
N LEU A 135 -4.23 -1.29 -22.58
CA LEU A 135 -4.46 -0.23 -21.59
C LEU A 135 -3.18 0.51 -21.14
N ASN A 136 -2.00 0.07 -21.57
CA ASN A 136 -0.76 0.78 -21.27
C ASN A 136 -0.32 1.61 -22.49
N MET A 137 0.24 2.79 -22.21
CA MET A 137 0.68 3.75 -23.22
C MET A 137 1.69 3.14 -24.21
N GLU A 138 2.53 2.20 -23.79
CA GLU A 138 3.48 1.55 -24.70
C GLU A 138 2.81 0.62 -25.71
N THR A 139 1.85 -0.22 -25.29
CA THR A 139 1.08 -1.07 -26.20
C THR A 139 0.28 -0.22 -27.18
N TRP A 140 -0.33 0.87 -26.69
CA TRP A 140 -1.04 1.83 -27.54
C TRP A 140 -0.12 2.46 -28.60
N LYS A 141 1.10 2.89 -28.20
CA LYS A 141 2.11 3.40 -29.14
C LYS A 141 2.51 2.34 -30.17
N ARG A 142 2.80 1.11 -29.74
CA ARG A 142 3.12 -0.02 -30.64
C ARG A 142 2.01 -0.33 -31.65
N SER A 143 0.75 -0.15 -31.26
CA SER A 143 -0.39 -0.40 -32.16
C SER A 143 -0.68 0.73 -33.16
N ARG A 144 -0.17 1.94 -32.91
CA ARG A 144 -0.37 3.11 -33.78
C ARG A 144 0.84 3.48 -34.62
N LEU A 145 2.03 3.09 -34.18
CA LEU A 145 3.24 3.12 -34.99
C LEU A 145 3.23 1.92 -35.95
N CYS A 146 2.29 1.93 -36.89
CA CYS A 146 2.44 1.25 -38.16
C CYS A 146 2.99 2.27 -39.16
N LEU A 147 4.30 2.52 -39.06
CA LEU A 147 5.19 2.89 -40.16
C LEU A 147 6.42 2.00 -40.01
#